data_AF-A0A2U1A7Y6-F1
#
_entry.id   AF-A0A2U1A7Y6-F1
#
_cell.length_a   1.000
_cell.length_b   1.000
_cell.length_c   1.000
_cell.angle_alpha   90.00
_cell.angle_beta   90.00
_cell.angle_gamma   90.00
#
_symmetry.space_group_name_H-M   'P 1'
#
loop_
_entity.id
_entity.type
_entity.pdbx_description
1 polymer ?
#
loop_
_entity_poly.entity_id
_entity_poly.type
_entity_poly.pdbx_seq_one_letter_code
_entity_poly.pdbx_strand_id
1 'polypeptide(L)' 'MRKTVSLALVPDARPGDYVIVHVGFALGVIDPEEAERTLTLFGEVAQSLGEAHDASVAQPGAAQ' A
#
# COMPACT_ATOMS: atom_id res chain seq x y z
N MET A 1 5.71 -8.40 3.90
CA MET A 1 6.25 -8.99 2.65
C MET A 1 6.88 -7.90 1.78
N ARG A 2 7.95 -8.15 1.02
CA ARG A 2 8.53 -7.16 0.09
C ARG A 2 8.31 -7.61 -1.36
N LYS A 3 7.98 -6.68 -2.24
CA LYS A 3 7.82 -6.93 -3.68
C LYS A 3 8.64 -5.90 -4.47
N THR A 4 9.23 -6.35 -5.58
CA THR A 4 9.87 -5.47 -6.56
C THR A 4 8.78 -4.87 -7.45
N VAL A 5 8.85 -3.56 -7.68
CA VAL A 5 7.85 -2.79 -8.45
C VAL A 5 8.58 -1.83 -9.38
N SER A 6 8.03 -1.63 -10.58
CA SER A 6 8.52 -0.63 -11.52
C SER A 6 8.01 0.77 -11.17
N LEU A 7 8.93 1.74 -11.07
CA LEU A 7 8.65 3.16 -10.84
C LEU A 7 8.66 4.00 -12.12
N ALA A 8 8.67 3.37 -13.29
CA ALA A 8 8.83 4.08 -14.58
C ALA A 8 7.78 5.18 -14.83
N LEU A 9 6.59 5.07 -14.22
CA LEU A 9 5.50 6.04 -14.35
C LEU A 9 5.55 7.16 -13.28
N VAL A 10 6.39 7.03 -12.26
CA VAL A 10 6.56 7.99 -11.16
C VAL A 10 8.05 8.23 -10.90
N PRO A 11 8.78 8.83 -11.86
CA PRO A 11 10.24 8.98 -11.77
C PRO A 11 10.70 9.87 -10.61
N ASP A 12 9.82 10.74 -10.11
CA ASP A 12 10.12 11.66 -9.02
C ASP A 12 9.88 11.07 -7.62
N ALA A 13 9.37 9.84 -7.54
CA ALA A 13 9.11 9.17 -6.26
C ALA A 13 10.40 8.97 -5.45
N ARG A 14 10.32 9.26 -4.16
CA ARG A 14 11.45 9.22 -3.22
C ARG A 14 11.21 8.20 -2.11
N PRO A 15 12.27 7.74 -1.44
CA PRO A 15 12.11 6.96 -0.21
C PRO A 15 11.27 7.73 0.81
N GLY A 16 10.21 7.10 1.30
CA GLY A 16 9.21 7.72 2.20
C GLY A 16 7.87 8.01 1.50
N ASP A 17 7.85 8.09 0.18
CA ASP A 17 6.62 8.27 -0.58
C ASP A 17 5.82 6.96 -0.64
N TYR A 18 4.51 7.09 -0.53
CA TYR A 18 3.59 5.97 -0.70
C TYR A 18 3.13 5.94 -2.14
N VAL A 19 3.03 4.75 -2.74
CA VAL A 19 2.61 4.59 -4.14
C VAL A 19 1.52 3.54 -4.27
N ILE A 20 0.60 3.77 -5.21
CA ILE A 20 -0.41 2.79 -5.59
C ILE A 20 0.21 1.82 -6.59
N VAL A 21 0.24 0.53 -6.23
CA VAL A 21 0.82 -0.52 -7.08
C VAL A 21 -0.28 -1.32 -7.77
N HIS A 22 -0.21 -1.39 -9.10
CA HIS A 22 -1.08 -2.25 -9.90
C HIS A 22 -0.24 -3.10 -10.85
N VAL A 23 -0.47 -4.42 -10.84
CA VAL A 23 0.22 -5.41 -11.71
C VAL A 23 1.75 -5.25 -11.80
N GLY A 24 2.40 -4.82 -10.71
CA GLY A 24 3.86 -4.65 -10.64
C GLY A 24 4.38 -3.27 -11.07
N PHE A 25 3.50 -2.30 -11.31
CA PHE A 25 3.84 -0.92 -11.63
C PHE A 25 3.27 0.04 -10.59
N ALA A 26 4.04 1.04 -10.20
CA ALA A 26 3.53 2.17 -9.45
C ALA A 26 2.76 3.11 -10.39
N LEU A 27 1.49 3.36 -10.10
CA LEU A 27 0.62 4.21 -10.92
C LEU A 27 0.70 5.69 -10.53
N GLY A 28 1.00 5.97 -9.26
CA GLY A 28 0.99 7.32 -8.71
C GLY A 28 1.49 7.33 -7.27
N VAL A 29 2.03 8.47 -6.85
CA VAL A 29 2.35 8.78 -5.44
C VAL A 29 1.06 9.23 -4.74
N ILE A 30 0.89 8.80 -3.49
CA ILE A 30 -0.24 9.14 -2.63
C ILE A 30 0.29 9.65 -1.28
N ASP A 31 -0.45 10.57 -0.67
CA ASP A 31 -0.16 11.03 0.69
C ASP A 31 -0.41 9.91 1.72
N PRO A 32 0.45 9.74 2.74
CA PRO A 32 0.26 8.72 3.76
C PRO A 32 -1.10 8.78 4.47
N GLU A 33 -1.62 9.97 4.79
CA GLU A 33 -2.92 10.08 5.47
C GLU A 33 -4.07 9.67 4.55
N GLU A 34 -3.94 9.93 3.25
CA GLU A 34 -4.95 9.50 2.27
C GLU A 34 -4.92 7.98 2.08
N ALA A 35 -3.73 7.39 2.05
CA ALA A 35 -3.56 5.94 2.02
C ALA A 35 -4.19 5.28 3.25
N GLU A 36 -3.94 5.82 4.44
CA GLU A 36 -4.55 5.32 5.69
C GLU A 36 -6.07 5.43 5.68
N ARG A 37 -6.62 6.61 5.34
CA ARG A 37 -8.08 6.80 5.22
C ARG A 37 -8.71 5.79 4.27
N THR A 38 -8.08 5.60 3.11
CA THR A 38 -8.53 4.64 2.10
C THR A 38 -8.52 3.21 2.64
N LEU A 39 -7.44 2.81 3.33
CA LEU A 39 -7.33 1.48 3.96
C LEU A 39 -8.36 1.28 5.07
N THR A 40 -8.63 2.29 5.89
CA THR A 40 -9.67 2.25 6.92
C THR A 40 -11.04 2.00 6.30
N LEU A 41 -11.41 2.77 5.27
CA LEU A 41 -12.68 2.60 4.56
C LEU A 41 -12.81 1.21 3.94
N PHE A 42 -11.75 0.69 3.30
CA PHE A 42 -11.75 -0.68 2.78
C PHE A 42 -11.92 -1.71 3.89
N GLY A 43 -11.30 -1.50 5.05
CA GLY A 43 -11.48 -2.35 6.23
C GLY A 43 -12.93 -2.38 6.72
N GLU A 44 -13.57 -1.21 6.84
CA GLU A 44 -14.98 -1.09 7.25
C GLU A 44 -15.93 -1.79 6.26
N VAL A 45 -15.70 -1.63 4.96
CA VAL A 45 -16.48 -2.30 3.91
C VAL A 45 -16.26 -3.81 3.95
N ALA A 46 -15.03 -4.29 4.09
CA ALA A 46 -14.73 -5.73 4.18
C ALA A 46 -15.35 -6.39 5.43
N GLN A 47 -15.31 -5.70 6.58
CA GLN A 47 -15.99 -6.13 7.80
C GLN A 47 -17.51 -6.25 7.61
N SER A 48 -18.10 -5.29 6.90
CA SER A 48 -19.52 -5.28 6.58
C SER A 48 -19.90 -6.41 5.61
N LEU A 49 -19.00 -6.79 4.70
CA LEU A 49 -19.22 -7.85 3.71
C LEU A 49 -18.89 -9.25 4.24
N GLY A 50 -18.39 -9.36 5.48
CA GLY A 50 -18.07 -10.65 6.12
C GLY A 50 -16.81 -11.32 5.56
N GLU A 51 -15.95 -10.56 4.87
CA GLU A 51 -14.71 -11.08 4.30
C GLU A 51 -13.53 -10.83 5.25
N ALA A 52 -13.06 -11.88 5.91
CA ALA A 52 -11.84 -11.83 6.72
C ALA A 52 -10.61 -11.92 5.80
N HIS A 53 -9.92 -10.81 5.57
CA HIS A 53 -8.67 -10.83 4.81
C HIS A 53 -7.45 -11.04 5.72
N ASP A 54 -6.57 -11.96 5.29
CA ASP A 54 -5.28 -12.31 5.89
C ASP A 54 -4.43 -11.05 6.15
N ALA A 55 -4.17 -10.75 7.42
CA ALA A 55 -3.46 -9.56 7.89
C ALA A 55 -1.92 -9.70 7.80
N SER A 56 -1.39 -10.26 6.70
CA SER A 56 0.06 -10.42 6.51
C SER A 56 0.75 -9.18 5.88
N VAL A 57 0.14 -8.00 5.99
CA VAL A 57 0.88 -6.74 5.83
C VAL A 57 1.66 -6.45 7.12
N ALA A 58 2.62 -7.34 7.43
CA ALA A 58 3.56 -7.17 8.53
C ALA A 58 4.55 -6.03 8.23
N GLN A 59 4.72 -5.19 9.24
CA GLN A 59 5.51 -3.96 9.35
C GLN A 59 6.95 -4.11 8.81
N PRO A 60 7.53 -3.05 8.21
CA PRO A 60 8.93 -3.07 7.79
C PRO A 60 9.88 -2.87 8.99
N GLY A 61 10.81 -3.81 9.15
CA GLY A 61 12.10 -3.58 9.82
C GLY A 61 12.14 -3.72 11.34
N ALA A 62 12.25 -4.94 11.84
CA ALA A 62 13.13 -5.20 12.99
C ALA A 62 14.47 -5.67 12.42
N ALA A 63 15.52 -4.92 12.74
CA ALA A 63 16.88 -5.16 12.30
C ALA A 63 17.36 -6.59 12.60
N GLN A 64 18.13 -7.15 11.67
CA GLN A 64 19.37 -7.91 11.88
C GLN A 64 20.08 -8.09 10.55
#